data_AF-A0AA97BSD6-F1
#
_entry.id   AF-A0AA97BSD6-F1
#
_cell.length_a   1.000
_cell.length_b   1.000
_cell.length_c   1.000
_cell.angle_alpha   90.00
_cell.angle_beta   90.00
_cell.angle_gamma   90.00
#
_symmetry.space_group_name_H-M   'P 1'
#
loop_
_entity.id
_entity.type
_entity.pdbx_description
1 polymer ?
#
loop_
_entity_poly.entity_id
_entity_poly.type
_entity_poly.pdbx_seq_one_letter_code
_entity_poly.pdbx_strand_id
1 'polypeptide(L)'
;MLKGRSLALLVTGAVMLVAGCTTPQYRMVKPGASDETVMQDDAKCQNQSAMIQVADWEYRGTIAEGANIQLKQQKAYQNCMIGKGYSPIRIQ
;
A
#
# COMPACT_ATOMS: atom_id res chain seq x y z
N MET A 1 11.59 48.74 22.55
CA MET A 1 10.91 47.50 23.00
C MET A 1 10.45 46.71 21.78
N LEU A 2 11.28 45.80 21.24
CA LEU A 2 10.88 44.82 20.22
C LEU A 2 11.54 43.48 20.60
N LYS A 3 10.93 42.77 21.53
CA LYS A 3 11.40 41.49 22.07
C LYS A 3 10.17 40.62 22.21
N GLY A 4 9.80 39.85 21.17
CA GLY A 4 8.63 38.98 21.30
C GLY A 4 7.97 38.45 20.02
N ARG A 5 8.58 38.49 18.83
CA ARG A 5 7.92 37.98 17.60
C ARG A 5 8.68 36.90 16.84
N SER A 6 9.78 36.37 17.37
CA SER A 6 10.61 35.38 16.66
C SER A 6 10.51 33.95 17.21
N LEU A 7 9.82 33.73 18.33
CA LEU A 7 9.68 32.39 18.93
C LEU A 7 8.44 31.60 18.46
N ALA A 8 7.45 32.27 17.85
CA ALA A 8 6.18 31.63 17.51
C ALA A 8 6.21 30.81 16.20
N LEU A 9 7.24 30.97 15.36
CA LEU A 9 7.32 30.34 14.04
C LEU A 9 8.06 28.99 14.03
N LEU A 10 8.73 28.61 15.12
CA LEU A 10 9.48 27.35 15.18
C LEU A 10 8.65 26.16 15.70
N VAL A 11 7.51 26.40 16.36
CA VAL A 11 6.69 25.33 16.95
C VAL A 11 5.77 24.68 15.91
N THR A 12 5.38 25.40 14.86
CA THR A 12 4.46 24.86 13.83
C THR A 12 5.15 23.90 12.85
N GLY A 13 6.48 23.91 12.75
CA GLY A 13 7.24 23.01 11.88
C GLY A 13 7.45 21.60 12.44
N ALA A 14 7.29 21.40 13.74
CA ALA A 14 7.59 20.12 14.40
C ALA A 14 6.44 19.10 14.37
N VAL A 15 5.21 19.54 14.04
CA VAL A 15 4.01 18.68 14.11
C VAL A 15 3.85 17.78 12.88
N MET A 16 4.50 18.09 11.75
CA MET A 16 4.40 17.26 10.52
C MET A 16 5.33 16.04 10.47
N LEU A 17 6.19 15.80 11.47
CA LEU A 17 7.25 14.77 11.36
C LEU A 17 7.00 13.47 12.12
N VAL A 18 5.91 13.33 12.90
CA VAL A 18 5.69 12.13 13.73
C VAL A 18 4.50 11.27 13.28
N ALA A 19 3.70 11.75 12.33
CA ALA A 19 2.70 10.90 11.65
C ALA A 19 3.29 10.25 10.39
N GLY A 20 4.53 9.75 10.47
CA GLY A 20 4.99 8.73 9.53
C GLY A 20 4.15 7.50 9.80
N CYS A 21 3.07 7.31 9.04
CA CYS A 21 2.28 6.09 9.07
C CYS A 21 3.22 4.91 8.79
N THR A 22 3.72 4.25 9.85
CA THR A 22 4.44 2.99 9.78
C THR A 22 3.44 1.89 9.40
N THR A 23 2.90 1.98 8.19
CA THR A 23 2.19 0.86 7.60
C THR A 23 3.26 -0.18 7.28
N PRO A 24 3.22 -1.37 7.90
CA PRO A 24 4.21 -2.40 7.63
C PRO A 24 4.24 -2.67 6.14
N GLN A 25 5.36 -2.41 5.49
CA GLN A 25 5.53 -2.70 4.07
C GLN A 25 5.80 -4.20 3.94
N TYR A 26 4.98 -4.89 3.16
CA TYR A 26 5.16 -6.31 2.90
C TYR A 26 5.74 -6.49 1.49
N ARG A 27 6.78 -7.31 1.37
CA ARG A 27 7.31 -7.74 0.08
C ARG A 27 7.06 -9.22 -0.11
N MET A 28 6.57 -9.58 -1.29
CA MET A 28 6.42 -10.96 -1.71
C MET A 28 7.78 -11.51 -2.14
N VAL A 29 8.21 -12.61 -1.54
CA VAL A 29 9.46 -13.29 -1.90
C VAL A 29 9.23 -14.77 -2.12
N LYS A 30 10.02 -15.36 -3.02
CA LYS A 30 10.04 -16.80 -3.29
C LYS A 30 11.50 -17.25 -3.35
N PRO A 31 12.01 -17.95 -2.30
CA PRO A 31 13.39 -18.41 -2.28
C PRO A 31 13.71 -19.28 -3.50
N GLY A 32 14.83 -18.99 -4.17
CA GLY A 32 15.30 -19.77 -5.33
C GLY A 32 14.60 -19.48 -6.66
N ALA A 33 13.66 -18.53 -6.73
CA ALA A 33 13.11 -18.07 -8.01
C ALA A 33 14.10 -17.18 -8.77
N SER A 34 14.15 -17.30 -10.09
CA SER A 34 14.89 -16.36 -10.94
C SER A 34 14.14 -15.03 -11.07
N ASP A 35 14.86 -13.94 -11.31
CA ASP A 35 14.25 -12.61 -11.49
C ASP A 35 13.21 -12.58 -12.62
N GLU A 36 13.45 -13.29 -13.72
CA GLU A 36 12.49 -13.43 -14.81
C GLU A 36 11.18 -14.09 -14.36
N THR A 37 11.28 -15.14 -13.52
CA THR A 37 10.09 -15.81 -12.97
C THR A 37 9.31 -14.87 -12.07
N VAL A 38 10.02 -14.11 -11.22
CA VAL A 38 9.43 -13.11 -10.33
C VAL A 38 8.70 -12.02 -11.12
N MET A 39 9.32 -11.50 -12.17
CA MET A 39 8.69 -10.48 -13.03
C MET A 39 7.47 -11.00 -13.77
N GLN A 40 7.53 -12.22 -14.34
CA GLN A 40 6.38 -12.80 -15.04
C GLN A 40 5.22 -13.10 -14.09
N ASP A 41 5.51 -13.60 -12.89
CA ASP A 41 4.50 -13.89 -11.87
C ASP A 41 3.86 -12.61 -11.33
N ASP A 42 4.66 -11.58 -11.04
CA ASP A 42 4.18 -10.26 -10.64
C ASP A 42 3.25 -9.67 -11.71
N ALA A 43 3.69 -9.59 -12.97
CA ALA A 43 2.89 -9.05 -14.06
C ALA A 43 1.55 -9.80 -14.25
N LYS A 44 1.56 -11.14 -14.15
CA LYS A 44 0.33 -11.95 -14.21
C LYS A 44 -0.62 -11.62 -13.07
N CYS A 45 -0.10 -11.53 -11.84
CA CYS A 45 -0.91 -11.23 -10.67
C CYS A 45 -1.45 -9.79 -10.67
N GLN A 46 -0.67 -8.82 -11.17
CA GLN A 46 -1.10 -7.43 -11.36
C GLN A 46 -2.23 -7.33 -12.39
N ASN A 47 -2.09 -8.05 -13.51
CA ASN A 47 -3.13 -8.05 -14.55
C ASN A 47 -4.42 -8.68 -14.02
N GLN A 48 -4.32 -9.80 -13.30
CA GLN A 48 -5.49 -10.46 -12.71
C GLN A 48 -6.18 -9.59 -11.66
N SER A 49 -5.44 -8.89 -10.80
CA SER A 49 -6.04 -8.00 -9.80
C SER A 49 -6.71 -6.80 -10.44
N ALA A 50 -6.12 -6.20 -11.48
CA ALA A 50 -6.66 -5.02 -12.18
C ALA A 50 -8.04 -5.27 -12.83
N MET A 51 -8.41 -6.53 -13.08
CA MET A 51 -9.74 -6.89 -13.57
C MET A 51 -10.86 -6.66 -12.54
N ILE A 52 -10.53 -6.48 -11.26
CA ILE A 52 -11.50 -6.19 -10.21
C ILE A 52 -11.88 -4.72 -10.29
N GLN A 53 -13.10 -4.44 -10.73
CA GLN A 53 -13.64 -3.08 -10.89
C GLN A 53 -14.93 -2.85 -10.09
N VAL A 54 -15.30 -3.80 -9.23
CA VAL A 54 -16.60 -3.80 -8.55
C VAL A 54 -16.41 -3.72 -7.05
N ALA A 55 -16.94 -2.65 -6.45
CA ALA A 55 -17.00 -2.51 -5.01
C ALA A 55 -18.06 -3.44 -4.38
N ASP A 56 -17.87 -3.77 -3.09
CA ASP A 56 -18.92 -4.40 -2.29
C ASP A 56 -20.15 -3.49 -2.21
N TRP A 57 -21.33 -4.09 -2.02
CA TRP A 57 -22.61 -3.40 -2.11
C TRP A 57 -22.72 -2.25 -1.10
N GLU A 58 -22.06 -2.36 0.05
CA GLU A 58 -22.01 -1.34 1.11
C GLU A 58 -21.31 -0.06 0.67
N TYR A 59 -20.37 -0.15 -0.29
CA TYR A 59 -19.54 0.97 -0.73
C TYR A 59 -19.95 1.53 -2.09
N ARG A 60 -20.86 0.88 -2.81
CA ARG A 60 -21.34 1.36 -4.11
C ARG A 60 -22.07 2.68 -3.98
N GLY A 61 -21.73 3.66 -4.81
CA GLY A 61 -22.26 5.02 -4.80
C GLY A 61 -21.71 5.89 -3.66
N THR A 62 -20.76 5.39 -2.88
CA THR A 62 -20.12 6.16 -1.80
C THR A 62 -18.77 6.72 -2.25
N ILE A 63 -18.28 7.73 -1.54
CA ILE A 63 -16.92 8.26 -1.76
C ILE A 63 -15.81 7.21 -1.53
N ALA A 64 -16.11 6.12 -0.83
CA ALA A 64 -15.17 5.04 -0.51
C ALA A 64 -15.18 3.91 -1.55
N GLU A 65 -16.00 4.00 -2.61
CA GLU A 65 -16.11 2.97 -3.65
C GLU A 65 -14.74 2.61 -4.26
N GLY A 66 -13.99 3.63 -4.69
CA GLY A 66 -12.66 3.44 -5.27
C GLY A 66 -11.66 2.82 -4.30
N ALA A 67 -11.73 3.18 -3.01
CA ALA A 67 -10.87 2.61 -1.98
C ALA A 67 -11.18 1.13 -1.73
N ASN A 68 -12.46 0.74 -1.72
CA ASN A 68 -12.86 -0.67 -1.61
C ASN A 68 -12.35 -1.49 -2.80
N ILE A 69 -12.46 -0.96 -4.02
CA ILE A 69 -11.92 -1.60 -5.23
C ILE A 69 -10.40 -1.80 -5.08
N GLN A 70 -9.65 -0.77 -4.69
CA GLN A 70 -8.19 -0.87 -4.51
C GLN A 70 -7.81 -1.92 -3.45
N LEU A 71 -8.51 -1.96 -2.31
CA LEU A 71 -8.27 -2.97 -1.28
C LEU A 71 -8.50 -4.39 -1.81
N LYS A 72 -9.55 -4.59 -2.61
CA LYS A 72 -9.81 -5.88 -3.26
C LYS A 72 -8.72 -6.25 -4.27
N GLN A 73 -8.29 -5.30 -5.09
CA GLN A 73 -7.20 -5.50 -6.05
C GLN A 73 -5.92 -5.92 -5.31
N GLN A 74 -5.55 -5.23 -4.23
CA GLN A 74 -4.39 -5.59 -3.42
C GLN A 74 -4.51 -6.99 -2.81
N LYS A 75 -5.67 -7.34 -2.24
CA LYS A 75 -5.90 -8.66 -1.66
C LYS A 75 -5.85 -9.77 -2.72
N ALA A 76 -6.42 -9.54 -3.90
CA ALA A 76 -6.39 -10.48 -5.00
C ALA A 76 -4.96 -10.69 -5.53
N TYR A 77 -4.19 -9.62 -5.68
CA TYR A 77 -2.77 -9.69 -6.03
C TYR A 77 -2.00 -10.52 -4.99
N GLN A 78 -2.19 -10.25 -3.70
CA GLN A 78 -1.51 -10.99 -2.63
C GLN A 78 -1.85 -12.48 -2.67
N ASN A 79 -3.13 -12.83 -2.82
CA ASN A 79 -3.57 -14.22 -2.93
C ASN A 79 -2.98 -14.93 -4.16
N CYS A 80 -2.89 -14.22 -5.30
CA CYS A 80 -2.26 -14.76 -6.51
C CYS A 80 -0.77 -15.08 -6.29
N MET A 81 -0.03 -14.14 -5.68
CA MET A 81 1.38 -14.34 -5.36
C MET A 81 1.57 -15.49 -4.35
N ILE A 82 0.75 -15.55 -3.30
CA ILE A 82 0.79 -16.64 -2.32
C ILE A 82 0.50 -18.00 -2.99
N GLY A 83 -0.50 -18.08 -3.86
CA GLY A 83 -0.81 -19.30 -4.62
C GLY A 83 0.32 -19.76 -5.55
N LYS A 84 1.22 -18.86 -5.95
CA LYS A 84 2.43 -19.16 -6.73
C LYS A 84 3.64 -19.55 -5.87
N GLY A 85 3.48 -19.61 -4.55
CA GLY A 85 4.51 -19.99 -3.59
C GLY A 85 5.35 -18.82 -3.08
N TYR A 86 4.89 -17.58 -3.25
CA TYR A 86 5.51 -16.42 -2.60
C TYR A 86 5.02 -16.30 -1.15
N SER A 87 5.86 -15.77 -0.28
CA SER A 87 5.51 -15.46 1.10
C SER A 87 5.66 -13.96 1.37
N PRO A 88 4.72 -13.33 2.08
CA PRO A 88 4.85 -11.94 2.49
C PRO A 88 5.86 -11.84 3.64
N ILE A 89 6.97 -11.12 3.42
CA ILE A 89 7.90 -10.75 4.47
C ILE A 89 7.66 -9.27 4.82
N ARG A 90 7.55 -8.98 6.11
CA ARG A 90 7.52 -7.61 6.60
C ARG A 90 8.89 -6.98 6.42
N ILE A 91 8.96 -5.89 5.67
CA ILE A 91 10.10 -5.00 5.63
C ILE A 91 9.83 -3.94 6.70
N GLN A 92 10.68 -3.92 7.74
CA GLN A 92 10.71 -2.87 8.76
C GLN A 92 11.70 -1.79 8.36
#